data_AF-E6Q4C4-F1
#
_entry.id   AF-E6Q4C4-F1
#
_cell.length_a   1.000
_cell.length_b   1.000
_cell.length_c   1.000
_cell.angle_alpha   90.00
_cell.angle_beta   90.00
_cell.angle_gamma   90.00
#
_symmetry.space_group_name_H-M   'P 1'
#
loop_
_entity.id
_entity.type
_entity.pdbx_description
1 polymer ?
#
loop_
_entity_poly.entity_id
_entity_poly.type
_entity_poly.pdbx_seq_one_letter_code
_entity_poly.pdbx_strand_id
1 'polypeptide(L)'
;MRRLHLVFVGLLGACFALGASFIAPTTVVRAAEPTKYAVVFQDGSRTTPYESTAVSVGQFLAERGIHVAPGDEVVPAPAAPLSNGATIIYRRAIHVTFLNGASVETVATTADDVGSFLSMQRVKLGKFDKVFPSLGTALHNGSRVRLFHIIAWDRKVLVPVRDGTIHRLDTHMRVGARKIVAIGSLGERRVDYRYFKYPNGIVRRVTIASTTVRQAHPRVVLDGVGDIGAFSNFTARSIGNMQLRAVHAISMVATAYTPWCAGCSGITATGERAGHGIVAVDPRIIPLGTKLYIPGYGYAVAGDTGGAIVGHRIDLGFDSQRAAMDFGRRKIVVFAIKG
;
A
#
# COMPACT_ATOMS: atom_id res chain seq x y z
N MET A 1 -26.91 -66.70 -65.27
CA MET A 1 -25.95 -67.37 -66.18
C MET A 1 -24.66 -67.54 -65.40
N ARG A 2 -24.01 -68.68 -65.16
CA ARG A 2 -24.13 -70.06 -65.62
C ARG A 2 -23.93 -71.00 -64.41
N ARG A 3 -24.66 -72.11 -64.43
CA ARG A 3 -24.43 -73.33 -63.64
C ARG A 3 -23.12 -73.99 -64.08
N LEU A 4 -22.46 -74.73 -63.18
CA LEU A 4 -21.84 -76.01 -63.54
C LEU A 4 -21.99 -76.99 -62.37
N HIS A 5 -22.85 -77.98 -62.59
CA HIS A 5 -22.86 -79.24 -61.84
C HIS A 5 -21.73 -80.13 -62.37
N LEU A 6 -21.11 -80.92 -61.50
CA LEU A 6 -20.67 -82.26 -61.88
C LEU A 6 -20.85 -83.21 -60.70
N VAL A 7 -21.65 -84.26 -60.95
CA VAL A 7 -21.92 -85.43 -60.12
C VAL A 7 -21.20 -86.61 -60.78
N PHE A 8 -20.73 -87.57 -59.98
CA PHE A 8 -20.57 -89.04 -60.20
C PHE A 8 -19.25 -89.51 -59.56
N VAL A 9 -19.07 -90.71 -59.00
CA VAL A 9 -19.93 -91.80 -58.51
C VAL A 9 -19.05 -92.64 -57.55
N GLY A 10 -19.68 -93.42 -56.67
CA GLY A 10 -19.02 -94.16 -55.60
C GLY A 10 -18.11 -95.32 -56.03
N LEU A 11 -17.29 -95.78 -55.09
CA LEU A 11 -16.91 -97.19 -54.99
C LEU A 11 -16.91 -97.62 -53.52
N LEU A 12 -17.69 -98.66 -53.24
CA LEU A 12 -17.68 -99.41 -51.98
C LEU A 12 -16.34 -100.15 -51.84
N GLY A 13 -15.75 -100.10 -50.66
CA GLY A 13 -14.65 -100.96 -50.24
C GLY A 13 -14.71 -101.20 -48.74
N ALA A 14 -15.38 -102.27 -48.34
CA ALA A 14 -15.41 -102.75 -46.97
C ALA A 14 -14.06 -103.43 -46.63
N CYS A 15 -13.34 -102.90 -45.64
CA CYS A 15 -12.23 -103.59 -45.01
C CYS A 15 -12.49 -103.64 -43.50
N PHE A 16 -12.81 -104.84 -43.02
CA PHE A 16 -12.73 -105.23 -41.62
C PHE A 16 -11.29 -105.08 -41.13
N ALA A 17 -11.06 -104.28 -40.08
CA ALA A 17 -9.81 -104.29 -39.33
C ALA A 17 -10.12 -104.20 -37.84
N LEU A 18 -9.51 -105.13 -37.09
CA LEU A 18 -9.71 -105.40 -35.68
C LEU A 18 -9.29 -104.25 -34.75
N GLY A 19 -10.09 -104.06 -33.70
CA GLY A 19 -9.69 -103.78 -32.31
C GLY A 19 -8.52 -102.83 -32.03
N ALA A 20 -8.86 -101.64 -31.53
CA ALA A 20 -8.26 -101.07 -30.32
C ALA A 20 -9.13 -99.89 -29.84
N SER A 21 -9.92 -100.08 -28.78
CA SER A 21 -10.50 -98.94 -28.05
C SER A 21 -9.36 -98.20 -27.35
N PHE A 22 -8.80 -97.20 -28.00
CA PHE A 22 -7.95 -96.21 -27.35
C PHE A 22 -8.83 -95.33 -26.47
N ILE A 23 -8.89 -95.64 -25.17
CA ILE A 23 -9.25 -94.65 -24.16
C ILE A 23 -8.04 -93.72 -24.06
N ALA A 24 -8.06 -92.63 -24.83
CA ALA A 24 -7.10 -91.56 -24.65
C ALA A 24 -7.32 -91.00 -23.23
N PRO A 25 -6.30 -90.96 -22.35
CA PRO A 25 -6.43 -90.25 -21.09
C PRO A 25 -6.66 -88.78 -21.43
N THR A 26 -7.84 -88.24 -21.10
CA THR A 26 -8.05 -86.80 -21.05
C THR A 26 -7.16 -86.27 -19.94
N THR A 27 -5.94 -85.88 -20.29
CA THR A 27 -5.11 -85.06 -19.43
C THR A 27 -5.81 -83.71 -19.28
N VAL A 28 -6.44 -83.51 -18.13
CA VAL A 28 -6.84 -82.18 -17.70
C VAL A 28 -5.55 -81.41 -17.47
N VAL A 29 -5.09 -80.69 -18.48
CA VAL A 29 -4.04 -79.68 -18.32
C VAL A 29 -4.65 -78.61 -17.42
N ARG A 30 -4.39 -78.71 -16.12
CA ARG A 30 -4.71 -77.65 -15.18
C ARG A 30 -3.81 -76.49 -15.56
N ALA A 31 -4.36 -75.50 -16.27
CA ALA A 31 -3.65 -74.27 -16.58
C ALA A 31 -3.11 -73.71 -15.26
N ALA A 32 -1.81 -73.47 -15.19
CA ALA A 32 -1.22 -72.79 -14.04
C ALA A 32 -1.96 -71.46 -13.85
N GLU A 33 -2.42 -71.19 -12.64
CA GLU A 33 -3.03 -69.89 -12.35
C GLU A 33 -2.00 -68.79 -12.66
N PRO A 34 -2.38 -67.75 -13.41
CA PRO A 34 -1.44 -66.71 -13.79
C PRO A 34 -0.85 -66.08 -12.52
N THR A 35 0.46 -65.89 -12.49
CA THR A 35 1.17 -65.31 -11.35
C THR A 35 0.64 -63.91 -11.11
N LYS A 36 0.11 -63.65 -9.92
CA LYS A 36 -0.38 -62.33 -9.52
C LYS A 36 0.71 -61.60 -8.74
N TYR A 37 0.87 -60.32 -9.04
CA TYR A 37 1.73 -59.40 -8.32
C TYR A 37 0.87 -58.51 -7.43
N ALA A 38 1.24 -58.40 -6.15
CA ALA A 38 0.73 -57.37 -5.26
C ALA A 38 1.33 -56.02 -5.65
N VAL A 39 0.49 -55.01 -5.85
CA VAL A 39 0.89 -53.67 -6.29
C VAL A 39 0.27 -52.63 -5.37
N VAL A 40 1.07 -51.67 -4.93
CA VAL A 40 0.58 -50.46 -4.24
C VAL A 40 0.47 -49.35 -5.29
N PHE A 41 -0.75 -49.01 -5.68
CA PHE A 41 -0.99 -47.97 -6.68
C PHE A 41 -1.33 -46.65 -6.02
N GLN A 42 -0.61 -45.59 -6.37
CA GLN A 42 -0.87 -44.23 -5.92
C GLN A 42 -1.32 -43.36 -7.10
N ASP A 43 -2.59 -42.99 -7.12
CA ASP A 43 -3.19 -42.05 -8.07
C ASP A 43 -3.38 -40.69 -7.39
N GLY A 44 -2.44 -39.77 -7.65
CA GLY A 44 -2.35 -38.50 -6.93
C GLY A 44 -2.17 -38.72 -5.41
N SER A 45 -3.20 -38.38 -4.63
CA SER A 45 -3.20 -38.56 -3.16
C SER A 45 -3.84 -39.87 -2.68
N ARG A 46 -4.46 -40.64 -3.59
CA ARG A 46 -5.13 -41.90 -3.24
C ARG A 46 -4.17 -43.06 -3.40
N THR A 47 -4.04 -43.88 -2.36
CA THR A 47 -3.25 -45.11 -2.40
C THR A 47 -4.16 -46.32 -2.25
N THR A 48 -4.11 -47.24 -3.21
CA THR A 48 -4.94 -48.46 -3.24
C THR A 48 -4.09 -49.69 -3.56
N PRO A 49 -4.23 -50.79 -2.80
CA PRO A 49 -3.59 -52.06 -3.13
C PRO A 49 -4.35 -52.78 -4.25
N TYR A 50 -3.62 -53.46 -5.13
CA TYR A 50 -4.17 -54.27 -6.20
C TYR A 50 -3.39 -55.57 -6.37
N GLU A 51 -4.07 -56.56 -6.96
CA GLU A 51 -3.45 -57.74 -7.55
C GLU A 51 -3.56 -57.62 -9.07
N SER A 52 -2.48 -57.91 -9.78
CA SER A 52 -2.44 -57.85 -11.26
C SER A 52 -1.56 -58.93 -11.85
N THR A 53 -1.90 -59.38 -13.05
CA THR A 53 -1.11 -60.32 -13.86
C THR A 53 -0.27 -59.59 -14.92
N ALA A 54 -0.26 -58.24 -14.90
CA ALA A 54 0.50 -57.43 -15.82
C ALA A 54 2.00 -57.70 -15.69
N VAL A 55 2.71 -57.73 -16.82
CA VAL A 55 4.17 -57.92 -16.81
C VAL A 55 4.96 -56.60 -16.74
N SER A 56 4.28 -55.45 -16.92
CA SER A 56 4.88 -54.12 -16.87
C SER A 56 3.97 -53.08 -16.21
N VAL A 57 4.56 -51.96 -15.78
CA VAL A 57 3.81 -50.81 -15.23
C VAL A 57 2.79 -50.27 -16.25
N GLY A 58 3.16 -50.15 -17.52
CA GLY A 58 2.26 -49.67 -18.57
C GLY A 58 1.07 -50.59 -18.81
N GLN A 59 1.28 -51.92 -18.77
CA GLN A 59 0.18 -52.88 -18.87
C GLN A 59 -0.72 -52.82 -17.64
N PHE A 60 -0.15 -52.70 -16.44
CA PHE A 60 -0.91 -52.52 -15.21
C PHE A 60 -1.83 -51.28 -15.30
N LEU A 61 -1.31 -50.15 -15.79
CA LEU A 61 -2.11 -48.94 -15.99
C LEU A 61 -3.22 -49.13 -17.03
N ALA A 62 -2.93 -49.81 -18.14
CA ALA A 62 -3.92 -50.11 -19.17
C ALA A 62 -5.05 -51.02 -18.66
N GLU A 63 -4.75 -52.02 -17.80
CA GLU A 63 -5.76 -52.84 -17.13
C GLU A 63 -6.73 -52.01 -16.26
N ARG A 64 -6.27 -50.86 -15.76
CA ARG A 64 -7.08 -49.90 -14.99
C ARG A 64 -7.79 -48.87 -15.87
N GLY A 65 -7.66 -48.96 -17.20
CA GLY A 65 -8.21 -47.98 -18.14
C GLY A 65 -7.46 -46.64 -18.15
N ILE A 66 -6.22 -46.60 -17.65
CA ILE A 66 -5.39 -45.40 -17.61
C ILE A 66 -4.51 -45.37 -18.85
N HIS A 67 -4.77 -44.39 -19.74
CA HIS A 67 -3.92 -44.08 -20.87
C HIS A 67 -2.98 -42.94 -20.50
N VAL A 68 -1.68 -43.25 -20.38
CA VAL A 68 -0.65 -42.27 -20.04
C VAL A 68 -0.53 -41.24 -21.17
N ALA A 69 -0.92 -40.00 -20.91
CA ALA A 69 -0.83 -38.90 -21.84
C ALA A 69 0.55 -38.22 -21.77
N PRO A 70 0.98 -37.50 -22.82
CA PRO A 70 2.19 -36.69 -22.77
C PRO A 70 2.14 -35.68 -21.60
N GLY A 71 3.12 -35.77 -20.70
CA GLY A 71 3.23 -34.91 -19.51
C GLY A 71 2.77 -35.56 -18.21
N ASP A 72 2.05 -36.69 -18.26
CA ASP A 72 1.74 -37.46 -17.07
C ASP A 72 3.02 -38.05 -16.46
N GLU A 73 3.07 -38.10 -15.12
CA GLU A 73 4.18 -38.68 -14.39
C GLU A 73 3.83 -40.11 -13.97
N VAL A 74 4.72 -41.04 -14.34
CA VAL A 74 4.61 -42.45 -13.99
C VAL A 74 5.93 -42.94 -13.42
N VAL A 75 5.91 -43.41 -12.18
CA VAL A 75 7.08 -43.95 -11.49
C VAL A 75 6.74 -45.31 -10.90
N PRO A 76 7.43 -46.41 -11.28
CA PRO A 76 8.46 -46.50 -12.32
C PRO A 76 7.92 -46.24 -13.74
N ALA A 77 8.81 -46.06 -14.72
CA ALA A 77 8.41 -45.76 -16.10
C ALA A 77 7.49 -46.85 -16.70
N PRO A 78 6.60 -46.53 -17.66
CA PRO A 78 5.64 -47.50 -18.21
C PRO A 78 6.25 -48.78 -18.80
N ALA A 79 7.50 -48.72 -19.27
CA ALA A 79 8.22 -49.88 -19.80
C ALA A 79 8.86 -50.78 -18.72
N ALA A 80 8.90 -50.34 -17.46
CA ALA A 80 9.52 -51.10 -16.38
C ALA A 80 8.73 -52.38 -16.08
N PRO A 81 9.42 -53.52 -15.83
CA PRO A 81 8.77 -54.77 -15.47
C PRO A 81 8.10 -54.65 -14.09
N LEU A 82 6.96 -55.31 -13.92
CA LEU A 82 6.25 -55.33 -12.65
C LEU A 82 6.84 -56.40 -11.72
N SER A 83 6.98 -56.07 -10.43
CA SER A 83 7.46 -56.99 -9.39
C SER A 83 6.47 -57.08 -8.23
N ASN A 84 6.53 -58.18 -7.48
CA ASN A 84 5.66 -58.37 -6.32
C ASN A 84 6.01 -57.35 -5.24
N GLY A 85 5.01 -56.62 -4.75
CA GLY A 85 5.17 -55.51 -3.81
C GLY A 85 5.58 -54.18 -4.44
N ALA A 86 5.50 -54.04 -5.77
CA ALA A 86 5.85 -52.80 -6.45
C ALA A 86 4.93 -51.63 -6.05
N THR A 87 5.52 -50.45 -5.83
CA THR A 87 4.79 -49.19 -5.70
C THR A 87 4.79 -48.45 -7.02
N ILE A 88 3.60 -48.15 -7.55
CA ILE A 88 3.42 -47.39 -8.78
C ILE A 88 2.76 -46.05 -8.44
N ILE A 89 3.43 -44.95 -8.77
CA ILE A 89 2.93 -43.59 -8.63
C ILE A 89 2.50 -43.11 -10.01
N TYR A 90 1.26 -42.69 -10.12
CA TYR A 90 0.68 -42.06 -11.29
C TYR A 90 0.16 -40.66 -10.91
N ARG A 91 0.59 -39.64 -11.65
CA ARG A 91 0.06 -38.29 -11.54
C ARG A 91 -0.31 -37.77 -12.91
N ARG A 92 -1.59 -37.48 -13.10
CA ARG A 92 -2.08 -36.86 -14.33
C ARG A 92 -1.61 -35.42 -14.43
N ALA A 93 -1.09 -35.03 -15.59
CA ALA A 93 -0.79 -33.65 -15.89
C ALA A 93 -2.07 -32.81 -15.94
N ILE A 94 -1.95 -31.60 -15.42
CA ILE A 94 -2.93 -30.53 -15.57
C ILE A 94 -2.34 -29.41 -16.43
N HIS A 95 -3.20 -28.69 -17.14
CA HIS A 95 -2.81 -27.52 -17.91
C HIS A 95 -3.04 -26.24 -17.11
N VAL A 96 -1.98 -25.46 -16.92
CA VAL A 96 -2.00 -24.20 -16.19
C VAL A 96 -1.67 -23.06 -17.14
N THR A 97 -2.50 -22.02 -17.17
CA THR A 97 -2.16 -20.78 -17.88
C THR A 97 -1.21 -19.97 -17.01
N PHE A 98 0.02 -19.79 -17.46
CA PHE A 98 1.03 -19.00 -16.76
C PHE A 98 1.24 -17.65 -17.46
N LEU A 99 1.02 -16.58 -16.70
CA LEU A 99 1.24 -15.21 -17.14
C LEU A 99 2.48 -14.68 -16.42
N ASN A 100 3.57 -14.51 -17.16
CA ASN A 100 4.82 -13.97 -16.66
C ASN A 100 5.13 -12.64 -17.37
N GLY A 101 4.77 -11.53 -16.74
CA GLY A 101 4.87 -10.22 -17.36
C GLY A 101 3.99 -10.13 -18.62
N ALA A 102 4.63 -10.00 -19.78
CA ALA A 102 3.95 -9.96 -21.08
C ALA A 102 3.78 -11.35 -21.73
N SER A 103 4.50 -12.38 -21.25
CA SER A 103 4.34 -13.74 -21.79
C SER A 103 3.10 -14.42 -21.19
N VAL A 104 2.34 -15.11 -22.04
CA VAL A 104 1.18 -15.93 -21.66
C VAL A 104 1.33 -17.29 -22.32
N GLU A 105 1.47 -18.33 -21.50
CA GLU A 105 1.73 -19.69 -21.96
C GLU A 105 0.79 -20.67 -21.26
N THR A 106 0.48 -21.80 -21.91
CA THR A 106 -0.22 -22.92 -21.28
C THR A 106 0.76 -24.04 -21.07
N VAL A 107 0.95 -24.43 -19.81
CA VAL A 107 2.00 -25.37 -19.39
C VAL A 107 1.37 -26.61 -18.79
N ALA A 108 1.77 -27.79 -19.27
CA ALA A 108 1.43 -29.07 -18.65
C ALA A 108 2.33 -29.30 -17.42
N THR A 109 1.73 -29.67 -16.28
CA THR A 109 2.45 -29.83 -15.02
C THR A 109 1.79 -30.88 -14.13
N THR A 110 2.57 -31.55 -13.29
CA THR A 110 2.10 -32.44 -12.21
C THR A 110 2.19 -31.79 -10.82
N ALA A 111 2.49 -30.48 -10.77
CA ALA A 111 2.58 -29.71 -9.53
C ALA A 111 1.24 -29.60 -8.79
N ASP A 112 1.27 -29.83 -7.49
CA ASP A 112 0.10 -29.78 -6.61
C ASP A 112 -0.35 -28.34 -6.29
N ASP A 113 0.60 -27.39 -6.22
CA ASP A 113 0.35 -25.98 -5.90
C ASP A 113 1.17 -25.00 -6.76
N VAL A 114 0.84 -23.70 -6.65
CA VAL A 114 1.48 -22.61 -7.39
C VAL A 114 2.99 -22.55 -7.15
N GLY A 115 3.45 -22.75 -5.91
CA GLY A 115 4.86 -22.66 -5.55
C GLY A 115 5.68 -23.77 -6.21
N SER A 116 5.19 -25.00 -6.13
CA SER A 116 5.78 -26.17 -6.78
C SER A 116 5.79 -26.01 -8.30
N PHE A 117 4.70 -25.49 -8.87
CA PHE A 117 4.62 -25.17 -10.29
C PHE A 117 5.71 -24.18 -10.73
N LEU A 118 5.86 -23.05 -10.03
CA LEU A 118 6.89 -22.07 -10.35
C LEU A 118 8.32 -22.63 -10.20
N SER A 119 8.53 -23.50 -9.22
CA SER A 119 9.81 -24.21 -9.03
C SER A 119 10.13 -25.13 -10.21
N MET A 120 9.15 -25.93 -10.68
CA MET A 120 9.30 -26.78 -11.87
C MET A 120 9.59 -25.96 -13.14
N GLN A 121 8.98 -24.77 -13.26
CA GLN A 121 9.27 -23.82 -14.35
C GLN A 121 10.61 -23.08 -14.17
N ARG A 122 11.39 -23.39 -13.12
CA ARG A 122 12.68 -22.78 -12.79
C ARG A 122 12.60 -21.25 -12.62
N VAL A 123 11.44 -20.75 -12.19
CA VAL A 123 11.19 -19.33 -11.96
C VAL A 123 11.78 -18.92 -10.61
N LYS A 124 12.72 -17.97 -10.63
CA LYS A 124 13.28 -17.37 -9.41
C LYS A 124 12.50 -16.12 -9.05
N LEU A 125 11.85 -16.13 -7.88
CA LEU A 125 11.10 -14.98 -7.39
C LEU A 125 12.03 -13.94 -6.77
N GLY A 126 11.89 -12.69 -7.20
CA GLY A 126 12.47 -11.54 -6.52
C GLY A 126 11.80 -11.29 -5.17
N LYS A 127 12.52 -10.62 -4.26
CA LYS A 127 12.04 -10.30 -2.90
C LYS A 127 10.69 -9.57 -2.86
N PHE A 128 10.39 -8.79 -3.90
CA PHE A 128 9.18 -7.98 -3.98
C PHE A 128 8.20 -8.46 -5.04
N ASP A 129 8.51 -9.56 -5.73
CA ASP A 129 7.61 -10.10 -6.74
C ASP A 129 6.31 -10.57 -6.11
N LYS A 130 5.24 -10.49 -6.89
CA LYS A 130 3.90 -10.92 -6.45
C LYS A 130 3.37 -12.00 -7.35
N VAL A 131 2.87 -13.07 -6.74
CA VAL A 131 2.24 -14.20 -7.43
C VAL A 131 0.77 -14.26 -7.06
N PHE A 132 -0.08 -14.48 -8.05
CA PHE A 132 -1.52 -14.68 -7.87
C PHE A 132 -2.00 -15.90 -8.67
N PRO A 133 -2.71 -16.86 -8.05
CA PRO A 133 -2.99 -16.94 -6.62
C PRO A 133 -1.72 -17.20 -5.78
N SER A 134 -1.84 -17.30 -4.45
CA SER A 134 -0.68 -17.42 -3.55
C SER A 134 0.08 -18.73 -3.79
N LEU A 135 1.35 -18.79 -3.36
CA LEU A 135 2.23 -19.95 -3.60
C LEU A 135 1.65 -21.28 -3.07
N GLY A 136 0.92 -21.28 -1.96
CA GLY A 136 0.30 -22.49 -1.41
C GLY A 136 -1.07 -22.83 -2.01
N THR A 137 -1.54 -22.10 -3.02
CA THR A 137 -2.85 -22.38 -3.62
C THR A 137 -2.77 -23.64 -4.48
N ALA A 138 -3.66 -24.59 -4.23
CA ALA A 138 -3.77 -25.81 -5.01
C ALA A 138 -4.08 -25.52 -6.48
N LEU A 139 -3.48 -26.29 -7.38
CA LEU A 139 -3.70 -26.18 -8.82
C LEU A 139 -4.71 -27.22 -9.31
N HIS A 140 -5.48 -26.81 -10.30
CA HIS A 140 -6.45 -27.63 -11.01
C HIS A 140 -6.28 -27.43 -12.51
N ASN A 141 -6.83 -28.34 -13.31
CA ASN A 141 -6.81 -28.20 -14.75
C ASN A 141 -7.54 -26.91 -15.17
N GLY A 142 -6.86 -26.04 -15.94
CA GLY A 142 -7.35 -24.71 -16.31
C GLY A 142 -7.02 -23.60 -15.31
N SER A 143 -6.29 -23.88 -14.22
CA SER A 143 -5.82 -22.85 -13.28
C SER A 143 -5.01 -21.76 -13.99
N ARG A 144 -5.10 -20.53 -13.49
CA ARG A 144 -4.34 -19.37 -13.98
C ARG A 144 -3.39 -18.86 -12.91
N VAL A 145 -2.11 -18.76 -13.25
CA VAL A 145 -1.05 -18.24 -12.37
C VAL A 145 -0.46 -16.98 -12.99
N ARG A 146 -0.38 -15.91 -12.22
CA ARG A 146 0.13 -14.60 -12.64
C ARG A 146 1.32 -14.21 -11.78
N LEU A 147 2.43 -13.89 -12.42
CA LEU A 147 3.63 -13.36 -11.79
C LEU A 147 3.84 -11.89 -12.20
N PHE A 148 3.97 -11.04 -11.19
CA PHE A 148 4.31 -9.63 -11.35
C PHE A 148 5.72 -9.38 -10.79
N HIS A 149 6.67 -9.11 -11.68
CA HIS A 149 8.00 -8.70 -11.29
C HIS A 149 8.01 -7.24 -10.80
N ILE A 150 8.54 -7.02 -9.59
CA ILE A 150 8.65 -5.68 -9.00
C ILE A 150 10.11 -5.35 -8.77
N ILE A 151 10.62 -4.39 -9.56
CA ILE A 151 11.98 -3.92 -9.44
C ILE A 151 12.04 -2.90 -8.31
N ALA A 152 12.96 -3.10 -7.36
CA ALA A 152 13.20 -2.18 -6.26
C ALA A 152 14.65 -1.70 -6.23
N TRP A 153 14.86 -0.41 -5.99
CA TRP A 153 16.19 0.17 -5.81
C TRP A 153 16.17 1.30 -4.79
N ASP A 154 17.30 1.49 -4.12
CA ASP A 154 17.46 2.51 -3.08
C ASP A 154 18.25 3.70 -3.62
N ARG A 155 17.85 4.92 -3.24
CA ARG A 155 18.58 6.15 -3.59
C ARG A 155 18.59 7.10 -2.39
N LYS A 156 19.77 7.65 -2.10
CA LYS A 156 19.97 8.67 -1.08
C LYS A 156 19.89 10.05 -1.73
N VAL A 157 19.08 10.93 -1.17
CA VAL A 157 18.85 12.28 -1.71
C VAL A 157 19.03 13.30 -0.60
N LEU A 158 19.83 14.34 -0.87
CA LEU A 158 19.94 15.50 0.01
C LEU A 158 18.80 16.48 -0.31
N VAL A 159 18.04 16.84 0.71
CA VAL A 159 16.91 17.76 0.61
C VAL A 159 17.18 18.99 1.48
N PRO A 160 17.13 20.22 0.92
CA PRO A 160 17.31 21.42 1.70
C PRO A 160 16.13 21.61 2.66
N VAL A 161 16.42 22.03 3.89
CA VAL A 161 15.41 22.29 4.93
C VAL A 161 15.52 23.75 5.35
N ARG A 162 14.38 24.46 5.34
CA ARG A 162 14.27 25.82 5.88
C ARG A 162 13.85 25.74 7.34
N ASP A 163 14.51 26.52 8.18
CA ASP A 163 14.00 26.83 9.51
C ASP A 163 13.10 28.07 9.47
N GLY A 164 12.34 28.29 10.53
CA GLY A 164 11.45 29.44 10.70
C GLY A 164 12.18 30.78 10.83
N THR A 165 11.38 31.81 11.08
CA THR A 165 11.89 33.14 11.45
C THR A 165 11.66 33.37 12.95
N ILE A 166 12.72 33.74 13.66
CA ILE A 166 12.65 34.18 15.05
C ILE A 166 12.52 35.70 15.05
N HIS A 167 11.43 36.17 15.67
CA HIS A 167 11.20 37.58 15.96
C HIS A 167 11.69 37.89 17.37
N ARG A 168 12.43 39.00 17.52
CA ARG A 168 12.86 39.52 18.82
C ARG A 168 12.50 41.00 18.90
N LEU A 169 12.01 41.44 20.05
CA LEU A 169 11.63 42.84 20.23
C LEU A 169 12.86 43.70 20.50
N ASP A 170 12.86 44.93 19.98
CA ASP A 170 13.89 45.93 20.20
C ASP A 170 13.24 47.26 20.62
N THR A 171 13.51 47.70 21.85
CA THR A 171 12.95 48.92 22.43
C THR A 171 13.64 50.20 21.97
N HIS A 172 14.81 50.10 21.35
CA HIS A 172 15.52 51.26 20.80
C HIS A 172 15.12 51.56 19.36
N MET A 173 14.55 50.56 18.67
CA MET A 173 13.99 50.73 17.34
C MET A 173 12.58 51.33 17.38
N ARG A 174 12.31 52.27 16.47
CA ARG A 174 10.98 52.89 16.30
C ARG A 174 9.90 51.82 16.10
N VAL A 175 8.72 52.05 16.67
CA VAL A 175 7.54 51.17 16.51
C VAL A 175 7.31 50.83 15.04
N GLY A 176 7.19 49.53 14.74
CA GLY A 176 6.96 49.01 13.39
C GLY A 176 8.20 48.92 12.49
N ALA A 177 9.36 49.44 12.93
CA ALA A 177 10.61 49.23 12.21
C ALA A 177 11.05 47.76 12.29
N ARG A 178 11.66 47.25 11.23
CA ARG A 178 12.21 45.89 11.19
C ARG A 178 13.67 45.91 10.77
N LYS A 179 14.49 45.07 11.40
CA LYS A 179 15.89 44.89 11.04
C LYS A 179 16.23 43.41 11.03
N ILE A 180 16.68 42.91 9.88
CA ILE A 180 17.21 41.56 9.78
C ILE A 180 18.60 41.59 10.39
N VAL A 181 18.83 40.79 11.43
CA VAL A 181 20.15 40.69 12.09
C VAL A 181 20.83 39.36 11.80
N ALA A 182 20.07 38.35 11.38
CA ALA A 182 20.60 37.13 10.80
C ALA A 182 19.70 36.66 9.66
N ILE A 183 20.26 36.37 8.49
CA ILE A 183 19.50 35.86 7.33
C ILE A 183 19.09 34.38 7.48
N GLY A 184 19.69 33.67 8.45
CA GLY A 184 19.54 32.22 8.62
C GLY A 184 20.36 31.43 7.61
N SER A 185 20.26 30.11 7.65
CA SER A 185 20.90 29.22 6.68
C SER A 185 20.06 27.97 6.45
N LEU A 186 20.09 27.45 5.21
CA LEU A 186 19.44 26.19 4.88
C LEU A 186 20.16 25.04 5.58
N GLY A 187 19.37 24.26 6.32
CA GLY A 187 19.77 22.93 6.74
C GLY A 187 19.72 21.96 5.58
N GLU A 188 20.16 20.75 5.85
CA GLU A 188 20.18 19.68 4.87
C GLU A 188 19.80 18.37 5.56
N ARG A 189 18.91 17.62 4.90
CA ARG A 189 18.45 16.33 5.37
C ARG A 189 18.72 15.29 4.30
N ARG A 190 19.39 14.22 4.66
CA ARG A 190 19.54 13.04 3.80
C ARG A 190 18.29 12.19 3.96
N VAL A 191 17.62 11.92 2.86
CA VAL A 191 16.46 11.04 2.80
C VAL A 191 16.82 9.82 1.97
N ASP A 192 16.70 8.65 2.58
CA ASP A 192 16.96 7.37 1.94
C ASP A 192 15.62 6.85 1.42
N TYR A 193 15.46 6.83 0.09
CA TYR A 193 14.24 6.41 -0.58
C TYR A 193 14.40 5.01 -1.15
N ARG A 194 13.34 4.20 -1.05
CA ARG A 194 13.17 2.99 -1.86
C ARG A 194 12.14 3.25 -2.94
N TYR A 195 12.52 2.96 -4.17
CA TYR A 195 11.64 3.02 -5.33
C TYR A 195 11.16 1.62 -5.69
N PHE A 196 9.92 1.52 -6.15
CA PHE A 196 9.31 0.30 -6.68
C PHE A 196 8.77 0.60 -8.07
N LYS A 197 9.26 -0.11 -9.09
CA LYS A 197 8.73 -0.07 -10.46
C LYS A 197 7.88 -1.30 -10.70
N TYR A 198 6.60 -1.06 -10.98
CA TYR A 198 5.62 -2.10 -11.30
C TYR A 198 5.63 -2.41 -12.81
N PRO A 199 5.09 -3.56 -13.24
CA PRO A 199 5.06 -3.95 -14.66
C PRO A 199 4.36 -2.95 -15.58
N ASN A 200 3.38 -2.19 -15.07
CA ASN A 200 2.70 -1.13 -15.82
C ASN A 200 3.51 0.18 -15.96
N GLY A 201 4.77 0.18 -15.53
CA GLY A 201 5.66 1.35 -15.59
C GLY A 201 5.50 2.34 -14.44
N ILE A 202 4.48 2.18 -13.57
CA ILE A 202 4.29 3.05 -12.42
C ILE A 202 5.48 2.91 -11.48
N VAL A 203 6.04 4.04 -11.05
CA VAL A 203 7.08 4.10 -10.03
C VAL A 203 6.49 4.69 -8.76
N ARG A 204 6.56 3.93 -7.66
CA ARG A 204 6.23 4.41 -6.31
C ARG A 204 7.49 4.56 -5.50
N ARG A 205 7.46 5.44 -4.50
CA ARG A 205 8.57 5.69 -3.60
C ARG A 205 8.10 5.66 -2.15
N VAL A 206 8.90 5.09 -1.28
CA VAL A 206 8.73 5.16 0.17
C VAL A 206 9.99 5.74 0.82
N THR A 207 9.82 6.45 1.93
CA THR A 207 10.92 6.91 2.76
C THR A 207 11.33 5.78 3.71
N ILE A 208 12.58 5.35 3.65
CA ILE A 208 13.14 4.32 4.55
C ILE A 208 13.69 4.99 5.81
N ALA A 209 14.48 6.05 5.61
CA ALA A 209 15.13 6.77 6.68
C ALA A 209 15.29 8.23 6.32
N SER A 210 15.43 9.06 7.35
CA SER A 210 15.62 10.49 7.22
C SER A 210 16.56 10.96 8.32
N THR A 211 17.69 11.56 7.96
CA THR A 211 18.70 12.01 8.91
C THR A 211 19.09 13.46 8.62
N THR A 212 19.12 14.30 9.64
CA THR A 212 19.64 15.66 9.52
C THR A 212 21.15 15.61 9.35
N VAL A 213 21.65 16.15 8.24
CA VAL A 213 23.08 16.26 7.93
C VAL A 213 23.61 17.60 8.42
N ARG A 214 22.82 18.66 8.20
CA ARG A 214 23.15 20.02 8.66
C ARG A 214 21.91 20.67 9.26
N GLN A 215 22.02 21.18 10.48
CA GLN A 215 20.95 21.94 11.11
C GLN A 215 20.72 23.26 10.35
N ALA A 216 19.46 23.57 10.10
CA ALA A 216 19.07 24.87 9.58
C ALA A 216 19.18 25.92 10.69
N HIS A 217 19.55 27.14 10.34
CA HIS A 217 19.56 28.25 11.29
C HIS A 217 18.45 29.22 10.91
N PRO A 218 17.64 29.67 11.88
CA PRO A 218 16.50 30.52 11.60
C PRO A 218 16.96 31.92 11.19
N ARG A 219 16.14 32.58 10.38
CA ARG A 219 16.27 34.02 10.17
C ARG A 219 15.91 34.73 11.46
N VAL A 220 16.69 35.73 11.86
CA VAL A 220 16.40 36.56 13.04
C VAL A 220 16.06 37.97 12.60
N VAL A 221 14.85 38.41 12.97
CA VAL A 221 14.33 39.74 12.72
C VAL A 221 14.11 40.44 14.05
N LEU A 222 14.67 41.65 14.18
CA LEU A 222 14.34 42.57 15.25
C LEU A 222 13.11 43.38 14.84
N ASP A 223 12.13 43.42 15.74
CA ASP A 223 10.90 44.19 15.61
C ASP A 223 10.95 45.36 16.60
N GLY A 224 10.94 46.57 16.05
CA GLY A 224 10.98 47.79 16.81
C GLY A 224 9.66 48.02 17.54
N VAL A 225 9.75 48.20 18.85
CA VAL A 225 8.60 48.42 19.74
C VAL A 225 8.61 49.79 20.40
N GLY A 226 9.62 50.62 20.10
CA GLY A 226 9.85 51.89 20.77
C GLY A 226 10.19 51.72 22.25
N ASP A 227 10.45 52.84 22.92
CA ASP A 227 10.76 52.84 24.34
C ASP A 227 9.51 52.48 25.16
N ILE A 228 9.36 51.18 25.47
CA ILE A 228 8.33 50.68 26.38
C ILE A 228 8.60 51.14 27.82
N GLY A 229 9.83 51.51 28.17
CA GLY A 229 10.22 52.10 29.44
C GLY A 229 9.50 53.42 29.72
N ALA A 230 9.24 54.24 28.70
CA ALA A 230 8.38 55.42 28.81
C ALA A 230 6.90 55.08 29.14
N PHE A 231 6.49 53.83 28.94
CA PHE A 231 5.17 53.27 29.30
C PHE A 231 5.22 52.38 30.56
N SER A 232 6.38 52.30 31.25
CA SER A 232 6.65 51.32 32.32
C SER A 232 5.85 51.50 33.61
N ASN A 233 5.21 52.65 33.81
CA ASN A 233 4.38 52.89 34.99
C ASN A 233 3.08 52.06 35.01
N PHE A 234 2.76 51.29 33.96
CA PHE A 234 1.52 50.49 33.91
C PHE A 234 1.73 48.97 33.92
N THR A 235 2.95 48.44 33.81
CA THR A 235 3.13 47.10 33.21
C THR A 235 4.29 46.24 33.73
N ALA A 236 4.90 46.55 34.87
CA ALA A 236 6.00 45.75 35.42
C ALA A 236 5.62 44.27 35.73
N ARG A 237 4.33 43.95 35.93
CA ARG A 237 3.85 42.56 36.14
C ARG A 237 3.36 41.84 34.88
N SER A 238 2.90 42.57 33.86
CA SER A 238 2.37 41.99 32.61
C SER A 238 3.41 41.86 31.50
N ILE A 239 4.47 42.69 31.50
CA ILE A 239 5.50 42.70 30.45
C ILE A 239 6.44 41.50 30.50
N GLY A 240 6.75 40.95 31.68
CA GLY A 240 7.66 39.79 31.77
C GLY A 240 7.17 38.58 30.96
N ASN A 241 5.85 38.34 30.96
CA ASN A 241 5.22 37.30 30.14
C ASN A 241 4.90 37.76 28.71
N MET A 242 4.76 39.07 28.48
CA MET A 242 4.46 39.64 27.17
C MET A 242 5.68 39.73 26.25
N GLN A 243 6.87 40.01 26.78
CA GLN A 243 8.13 39.97 26.01
C GLN A 243 8.39 38.59 25.40
N LEU A 244 7.89 37.52 26.03
CA LEU A 244 7.99 36.15 25.54
C LEU A 244 6.99 35.82 24.43
N ARG A 245 5.91 36.60 24.28
CA ARG A 245 4.81 36.31 23.33
C ARG A 245 4.67 37.36 22.24
N ALA A 246 5.01 38.62 22.47
CA ALA A 246 4.89 39.67 21.46
C ALA A 246 5.88 39.43 20.31
N VAL A 247 5.36 39.46 19.09
CA VAL A 247 6.09 39.21 17.84
C VAL A 247 6.22 40.45 16.96
N HIS A 248 5.33 41.43 17.14
CA HIS A 248 5.33 42.64 16.34
C HIS A 248 4.62 43.78 17.09
N ALA A 249 5.04 45.03 16.86
CA ALA A 249 4.37 46.22 17.37
C ALA A 249 4.00 47.16 16.23
N ILE A 250 2.77 47.67 16.27
CA ILE A 250 2.17 48.47 15.22
C ILE A 250 1.66 49.76 15.85
N SER A 251 2.07 50.91 15.32
CA SER A 251 1.48 52.19 15.71
C SER A 251 0.18 52.39 14.94
N MET A 252 -0.92 52.62 15.67
CA MET A 252 -2.25 52.74 15.08
C MET A 252 -3.00 53.94 15.64
N VAL A 253 -3.92 54.48 14.85
CA VAL A 253 -4.93 55.42 15.34
C VAL A 253 -6.12 54.62 15.83
N ALA A 254 -6.33 54.62 17.14
CA ALA A 254 -7.41 53.94 17.82
C ALA A 254 -8.65 54.82 17.97
N THR A 255 -9.81 54.21 17.74
CA THR A 255 -11.13 54.70 18.14
C THR A 255 -11.80 53.63 19.02
N ALA A 256 -13.01 53.91 19.50
CA ALA A 256 -13.78 52.96 20.30
C ALA A 256 -15.19 52.81 19.72
N TYR A 257 -15.71 51.60 19.77
CA TYR A 257 -17.09 51.28 19.40
C TYR A 257 -17.79 50.49 20.51
N THR A 258 -19.11 50.43 20.44
CA THR A 258 -19.93 49.57 21.29
C THR A 258 -20.82 48.67 20.43
N PRO A 259 -21.16 47.46 20.89
CA PRO A 259 -22.05 46.54 20.16
C PRO A 259 -23.47 47.10 19.97
N TRP A 260 -23.87 48.03 20.83
CA TRP A 260 -25.23 48.51 21.00
C TRP A 260 -25.48 49.81 20.22
N CYS A 261 -25.47 49.71 18.89
CA CYS A 261 -25.88 50.80 17.99
C CYS A 261 -27.19 50.47 17.26
N ALA A 262 -27.95 51.51 16.88
CA ALA A 262 -29.19 51.34 16.13
C ALA A 262 -28.89 50.64 14.78
N GLY A 263 -29.44 49.44 14.60
CA GLY A 263 -29.21 48.60 13.41
C GLY A 263 -28.02 47.64 13.50
N CYS A 264 -27.32 47.57 14.63
CA CYS A 264 -26.19 46.66 14.82
C CYS A 264 -26.65 45.29 15.33
N SER A 265 -26.14 44.22 14.73
CA SER A 265 -26.44 42.83 15.13
C SER A 265 -25.70 42.38 16.41
N GLY A 266 -24.65 43.12 16.80
CA GLY A 266 -23.75 42.74 17.89
C GLY A 266 -22.85 41.54 17.55
N ILE A 267 -22.80 41.13 16.28
CA ILE A 267 -21.98 40.03 15.78
C ILE A 267 -20.88 40.59 14.88
N THR A 268 -19.64 40.15 15.12
CA THR A 268 -18.46 40.60 14.38
C THR A 268 -18.27 39.86 13.06
N ALA A 269 -17.36 40.33 12.21
CA ALA A 269 -16.99 39.67 10.96
C ALA A 269 -16.52 38.20 11.14
N THR A 270 -15.93 37.86 12.29
CA THR A 270 -15.55 36.47 12.63
C THR A 270 -16.69 35.63 13.22
N GLY A 271 -17.87 36.22 13.44
CA GLY A 271 -19.02 35.56 14.05
C GLY A 271 -19.02 35.55 15.58
N GLU A 272 -18.10 36.29 16.21
CA GLU A 272 -18.03 36.43 17.67
C GLU A 272 -18.98 37.52 18.17
N ARG A 273 -19.30 37.51 19.47
CA ARG A 273 -20.06 38.61 20.08
C ARG A 273 -19.15 39.83 20.18
N ALA A 274 -19.58 40.94 19.60
CA ALA A 274 -18.91 42.22 19.77
C ALA A 274 -18.91 42.64 21.25
N GLY A 275 -17.84 43.33 21.67
CA GLY A 275 -17.68 43.78 23.05
C GLY A 275 -16.23 43.93 23.44
N HIS A 276 -15.99 44.14 24.73
CA HIS A 276 -14.63 44.26 25.25
C HIS A 276 -13.79 43.02 24.92
N GLY A 277 -12.62 43.24 24.33
CA GLY A 277 -11.71 42.18 23.88
C GLY A 277 -11.83 41.82 22.41
N ILE A 278 -12.83 42.33 21.67
CA ILE A 278 -12.90 42.19 20.21
C ILE A 278 -12.68 43.54 19.54
N VAL A 279 -11.67 43.60 18.66
CA VAL A 279 -11.29 44.82 17.95
C VAL A 279 -11.55 44.71 16.45
N ALA A 280 -11.94 45.82 15.84
CA ALA A 280 -12.02 45.95 14.40
C ALA A 280 -10.67 46.43 13.83
N VAL A 281 -10.21 45.80 12.76
CA VAL A 281 -8.91 46.10 12.11
C VAL A 281 -9.03 46.08 10.59
N ASP A 282 -8.00 46.56 9.90
CA ASP A 282 -7.77 46.26 8.49
C ASP A 282 -7.06 44.88 8.36
N PRO A 283 -7.69 43.85 7.79
CA PRO A 283 -7.11 42.50 7.68
C PRO A 283 -5.81 42.43 6.88
N ARG A 284 -5.53 43.45 6.03
CA ARG A 284 -4.28 43.53 5.26
C ARG A 284 -3.10 43.95 6.13
N ILE A 285 -3.36 44.57 7.28
CA ILE A 285 -2.34 45.00 8.25
C ILE A 285 -2.30 44.03 9.44
N ILE A 286 -3.45 43.67 10.00
CA ILE A 286 -3.60 42.70 11.08
C ILE A 286 -4.63 41.65 10.65
N PRO A 287 -4.21 40.43 10.28
CA PRO A 287 -5.14 39.36 9.90
C PRO A 287 -6.16 39.07 11.01
N LEU A 288 -7.40 38.76 10.62
CA LEU A 288 -8.43 38.35 11.59
C LEU A 288 -8.01 37.09 12.36
N GLY A 289 -8.43 36.99 13.62
CA GLY A 289 -8.01 35.97 14.58
C GLY A 289 -6.65 36.23 15.23
N THR A 290 -5.92 37.27 14.83
CA THR A 290 -4.67 37.66 15.50
C THR A 290 -4.96 38.04 16.95
N LYS A 291 -4.23 37.42 17.89
CA LYS A 291 -4.24 37.81 19.30
C LYS A 291 -3.37 39.04 19.49
N LEU A 292 -3.91 40.01 20.21
CA LEU A 292 -3.31 41.30 20.44
C LEU A 292 -3.21 41.58 21.94
N TYR A 293 -2.24 42.42 22.29
CA TYR A 293 -2.22 43.11 23.56
C TYR A 293 -2.10 44.60 23.30
N ILE A 294 -2.99 45.36 23.92
CA ILE A 294 -3.07 46.82 23.78
C ILE A 294 -2.85 47.43 25.17
N PRO A 295 -1.73 48.14 25.42
CA PRO A 295 -1.49 48.78 26.71
C PRO A 295 -2.66 49.70 27.10
N GLY A 296 -3.14 49.58 28.34
CA GLY A 296 -4.29 50.34 28.84
C GLY A 296 -5.67 49.80 28.44
N TYR A 297 -5.75 48.77 27.58
CA TYR A 297 -7.01 48.09 27.21
C TYR A 297 -6.97 46.60 27.56
N GLY A 298 -5.84 45.94 27.34
CA GLY A 298 -5.63 44.52 27.68
C GLY A 298 -5.54 43.61 26.45
N TYR A 299 -5.87 42.34 26.66
CA TYR A 299 -5.87 41.34 25.60
C TYR A 299 -7.06 41.54 24.66
N ALA A 300 -6.82 41.34 23.37
CA ALA A 300 -7.84 41.44 22.36
C ALA A 300 -7.65 40.43 21.22
N VAL A 301 -8.71 40.20 20.46
CA VAL A 301 -8.69 39.44 19.21
C VAL A 301 -9.12 40.37 18.09
N ALA A 302 -8.40 40.34 16.98
CA ALA A 302 -8.83 40.94 15.71
C ALA A 302 -10.03 40.15 15.17
N GLY A 303 -11.23 40.43 15.68
CA GLY A 303 -12.45 39.69 15.37
C GLY A 303 -13.39 40.44 14.42
N ASP A 304 -13.11 41.70 14.10
CA ASP A 304 -14.04 42.49 13.30
C ASP A 304 -13.36 43.34 12.23
N THR A 305 -14.19 43.90 11.34
CA THR A 305 -13.80 44.89 10.33
C THR A 305 -14.81 46.02 10.31
N GLY A 306 -14.41 47.18 9.79
CA GLY A 306 -15.34 48.30 9.62
C GLY A 306 -14.97 49.12 8.39
N GLY A 307 -15.97 49.67 7.70
CA GLY A 307 -15.73 50.43 6.45
C GLY A 307 -14.77 51.62 6.63
N ALA A 308 -14.72 52.21 7.83
CA ALA A 308 -13.78 53.28 8.17
C ALA A 308 -12.44 52.79 8.72
N ILE A 309 -12.34 51.51 9.11
CA ILE A 309 -11.15 50.94 9.75
C ILE A 309 -10.20 50.39 8.68
N VAL A 310 -9.53 51.34 8.02
CA VAL A 310 -8.63 51.09 6.89
C VAL A 310 -7.22 51.55 7.23
N GLY A 311 -6.22 50.74 6.87
CA GLY A 311 -4.80 50.98 7.12
C GLY A 311 -4.43 50.82 8.59
N HIS A 312 -3.62 51.74 9.11
CA HIS A 312 -3.16 51.75 10.50
C HIS A 312 -4.22 52.32 11.46
N ARG A 313 -5.46 51.84 11.34
CA ARG A 313 -6.60 52.19 12.21
C ARG A 313 -7.11 50.94 12.92
N ILE A 314 -7.56 51.12 14.15
CA ILE A 314 -8.11 50.06 14.98
C ILE A 314 -9.31 50.61 15.76
N ASP A 315 -10.37 49.84 15.88
CA ASP A 315 -11.54 50.20 16.69
C ASP A 315 -11.67 49.25 17.86
N LEU A 316 -11.64 49.78 19.08
CA LEU A 316 -11.62 48.99 20.31
C LEU A 316 -13.05 48.77 20.78
N GLY A 317 -13.44 47.52 21.00
CA GLY A 317 -14.78 47.20 21.51
C GLY A 317 -14.90 47.55 22.99
N PHE A 318 -16.00 48.18 23.38
CA PHE A 318 -16.33 48.44 24.78
C PHE A 318 -17.75 47.99 25.07
N ASP A 319 -17.99 47.54 26.30
CA ASP A 319 -19.32 47.06 26.71
C ASP A 319 -20.29 48.21 27.02
N SER A 320 -19.79 49.43 27.24
CA SER A 320 -20.61 50.61 27.54
C SER A 320 -20.23 51.83 26.69
N GLN A 321 -21.24 52.61 26.32
CA GLN A 321 -21.07 53.83 25.53
C GLN A 321 -20.22 54.86 26.25
N ARG A 322 -20.36 54.94 27.58
CA ARG A 322 -19.56 55.86 28.40
C ARG A 322 -18.08 55.53 28.32
N ALA A 323 -17.70 54.26 28.47
CA ALA A 323 -16.30 53.84 28.37
C ALA A 323 -15.71 54.11 26.98
N ALA A 324 -16.49 53.90 25.91
CA ALA A 324 -16.06 54.22 24.54
C ALA A 324 -15.81 55.72 24.34
N MET A 325 -16.69 56.58 24.87
CA MET A 325 -16.52 58.04 24.82
C MET A 325 -15.29 58.49 25.63
N ASP A 326 -15.11 57.94 26.83
CA ASP A 326 -13.97 58.27 27.71
C ASP A 326 -12.63 57.83 27.10
N PHE A 327 -12.63 56.76 26.29
CA PHE A 327 -11.46 56.35 25.53
C PHE A 327 -11.13 57.35 24.41
N GLY A 328 -12.11 57.77 23.61
CA GLY A 328 -11.91 58.74 22.52
C GLY A 328 -10.88 58.32 21.45
N ARG A 329 -10.52 59.24 20.55
CA ARG A 329 -9.56 58.94 19.47
C ARG A 329 -8.13 59.25 19.91
N ARG A 330 -7.23 58.28 19.81
CA ARG A 330 -5.82 58.45 20.20
C ARG A 330 -4.87 57.56 19.41
N LYS A 331 -3.59 57.94 19.34
CA LYS A 331 -2.55 57.05 18.81
C LYS A 331 -2.15 56.05 19.89
N ILE A 332 -2.07 54.78 19.53
CA ILE A 332 -1.65 53.70 20.43
C ILE A 332 -0.61 52.81 19.75
N VAL A 333 0.07 52.01 20.56
CA VAL A 333 0.90 50.90 20.08
C VAL A 333 0.15 49.60 20.37
N VAL A 334 -0.02 48.79 19.34
CA VAL A 334 -0.68 47.48 19.40
C VAL A 334 0.38 46.40 19.23
N PHE A 335 0.39 45.42 20.12
CA PHE A 335 1.31 44.29 20.04
C PHE A 335 0.59 43.05 19.55
N ALA A 336 1.06 42.48 18.44
CA ALA A 336 0.66 41.13 18.04
C ALA A 336 1.39 40.11 18.91
N ILE A 337 0.67 39.14 19.46
CA ILE A 337 1.22 38.13 20.37
C ILE A 337 1.01 36.71 19.82
N LYS A 338 2.00 35.84 20.03
CA LYS A 338 1.91 34.41 19.76
C LYS A 338 0.86 33.77 20.65
N GLY A 339 -0.02 33.01 20.01
CA GLY A 339 -1.15 32.34 20.63
C GLY A 339 -0.79 31.22 21.58
#